data_AF-A0A6A2X7G5-F1
#
_entry.id   AF-A0A6A2X7G5-F1
#
_cell.length_a   1.000
_cell.length_b   1.000
_cell.length_c   1.000
_cell.angle_alpha   90.00
_cell.angle_beta   90.00
_cell.angle_gamma   90.00
#
_symmetry.space_group_name_H-M   'P 1'
#
loop_
_entity.id
_entity.type
_entity.pdbx_description
1 polymer ?
#
loop_
_entity_poly.entity_id
_entity_poly.type
_entity_poly.pdbx_seq_one_letter_code
_entity_poly.pdbx_strand_id
1 'polypeptide(L)'
;MASASEIAAKLNLVPNPETFRDTSIFLSKSLLPPPYKVDREVSTCIYFILQSGSVSCLHRIPCAEIWHFSLGEPLTMIELDGKDGDGGVTRAEPRGPEAHYSLVGCTCAPAFQFQEFELAKRSEFVASFPYYKPIISFLTLPD
;
A
#
# COMPACT_ATOMS: atom_id res chain seq x y z
N MET A 1 5.67 25.32 -0.95
CA MET A 1 5.65 23.96 -1.55
C MET A 1 4.29 23.76 -2.18
N ALA A 2 4.20 22.97 -3.26
CA ALA A 2 2.91 22.59 -3.82
C ALA A 2 2.11 21.76 -2.80
N SER A 3 0.81 21.98 -2.74
CA SER A 3 -0.13 21.21 -1.94
C SER A 3 -0.34 19.80 -2.50
N ALA A 4 -0.83 18.90 -1.66
CA ALA A 4 -1.17 17.54 -2.07
C ALA A 4 -2.18 17.53 -3.25
N SER A 5 -3.20 18.39 -3.19
CA SER A 5 -4.20 18.49 -4.26
C SER A 5 -3.61 19.00 -5.58
N GLU A 6 -2.70 19.98 -5.54
CA GLU A 6 -2.02 20.47 -6.75
C GLU A 6 -1.17 19.38 -7.41
N ILE A 7 -0.49 18.56 -6.62
CA ILE A 7 0.31 17.42 -7.12
C ILE A 7 -0.60 16.35 -7.70
N ALA A 8 -1.65 15.96 -6.98
CA ALA A 8 -2.62 14.96 -7.44
C ALA A 8 -3.24 15.38 -8.78
N ALA A 9 -3.64 16.65 -8.91
CA ALA A 9 -4.15 17.20 -10.16
C ALA A 9 -3.11 17.17 -11.29
N LYS A 10 -1.86 17.58 -11.00
CA LYS A 10 -0.79 17.61 -12.01
C LYS A 10 -0.43 16.21 -12.55
N LEU A 11 -0.54 15.19 -11.70
CA LEU A 11 -0.29 13.79 -12.06
C LEU A 11 -1.56 13.05 -12.52
N ASN A 12 -2.71 13.73 -12.58
CA ASN A 12 -4.01 13.13 -12.89
C ASN A 12 -4.34 11.91 -12.01
N LEU A 13 -4.00 11.97 -10.72
CA LEU A 13 -4.28 10.88 -9.78
C LEU A 13 -5.79 10.78 -9.53
N VAL A 14 -6.32 9.57 -9.66
CA VAL A 14 -7.66 9.21 -9.20
C VAL A 14 -7.54 8.15 -8.09
N PRO A 15 -8.63 7.76 -7.40
CA PRO A 15 -8.58 6.63 -6.46
C PRO A 15 -8.36 5.30 -7.19
N ASN A 16 -7.29 4.57 -6.82
CA ASN A 16 -6.95 3.23 -7.30
C ASN A 16 -6.66 3.03 -8.83
N PRO A 17 -6.13 4.00 -9.60
CA PRO A 17 -5.70 3.79 -10.97
C PRO A 17 -4.28 3.26 -11.02
N GLU A 18 -4.04 2.37 -11.96
CA GLU A 18 -2.69 2.03 -12.35
C GLU A 18 -2.10 3.11 -13.28
N THR A 19 -0.88 3.56 -13.03
CA THR A 19 -0.22 4.57 -13.88
C THR A 19 0.46 3.93 -15.08
N PHE A 20 1.04 2.74 -14.92
CA PHE A 20 1.79 2.04 -15.95
C PHE A 20 1.70 0.53 -15.79
N ARG A 21 1.60 -0.17 -16.93
CA ARG A 21 1.67 -1.63 -17.05
C ARG A 21 2.56 -2.02 -18.22
N ASP A 22 3.59 -2.81 -17.95
CA ASP A 22 4.51 -3.29 -18.97
C ASP A 22 3.96 -4.55 -19.65
N THR A 23 3.35 -4.38 -20.82
CA THR A 23 2.77 -5.48 -21.61
C THR A 23 3.79 -6.20 -22.51
N SER A 24 5.08 -5.86 -22.44
CA SER A 24 6.11 -6.46 -23.31
C SER A 24 6.34 -7.95 -23.05
N ILE A 25 6.09 -8.42 -21.82
CA ILE A 25 6.25 -9.81 -21.40
C ILE A 25 5.00 -10.24 -20.64
N PHE A 26 4.44 -11.36 -21.09
CA PHE A 26 3.31 -12.03 -20.44
C PHE A 26 3.78 -13.28 -19.70
N LEU A 27 3.47 -13.35 -18.40
CA LEU A 27 3.82 -14.45 -17.52
C LEU A 27 2.57 -15.29 -17.27
N SER A 28 2.56 -16.50 -17.84
CA SER A 28 1.52 -17.47 -17.50
C SER A 28 1.66 -17.93 -16.05
N LYS A 29 0.54 -18.10 -15.37
CA LYS A 29 0.43 -18.64 -14.00
C LYS A 29 1.22 -19.92 -13.81
N SER A 30 1.28 -20.79 -14.83
CA SER A 30 2.03 -22.05 -14.74
C SER A 30 3.55 -21.85 -14.55
N LEU A 31 4.06 -20.66 -14.85
CA LEU A 31 5.47 -20.28 -14.67
C LEU A 31 5.70 -19.50 -13.36
N LEU A 32 4.64 -19.16 -12.63
CA LEU A 32 4.71 -18.39 -11.40
C LEU A 32 4.72 -19.29 -10.16
N PRO A 33 5.35 -18.86 -9.05
CA PRO A 33 5.29 -19.57 -7.79
C PRO A 33 3.87 -19.80 -7.24
N PRO A 34 3.67 -20.73 -6.28
CA PRO A 34 2.36 -21.08 -5.74
C PRO A 34 1.43 -19.94 -5.23
N PRO A 35 1.90 -18.83 -4.63
CA PRO A 35 0.98 -17.79 -4.16
C PRO A 35 0.25 -17.06 -5.30
N TYR A 36 0.71 -17.18 -6.55
CA TYR A 36 0.09 -16.56 -7.72
C TYR A 36 -0.99 -17.46 -8.33
N LYS A 37 -2.18 -16.90 -8.51
CA LYS A 37 -3.43 -17.54 -8.94
C LYS A 37 -3.85 -17.14 -10.35
N VAL A 38 -3.27 -16.09 -10.92
CA VAL A 38 -3.59 -15.58 -12.26
C VAL A 38 -2.35 -15.27 -13.10
N ASP A 39 -2.52 -15.32 -14.42
CA ASP A 39 -1.57 -14.79 -15.39
C ASP A 39 -1.39 -13.28 -15.20
N ARG A 40 -0.23 -12.75 -15.60
CA ARG A 40 0.08 -11.32 -15.44
C ARG A 40 1.20 -10.87 -16.35
N GLU A 41 1.24 -9.57 -16.57
CA GLU A 41 2.37 -8.87 -17.15
C GLU A 41 3.60 -8.87 -16.22
N VAL A 42 4.75 -8.48 -16.77
CA VAL A 42 6.02 -8.50 -16.03
C VAL A 42 6.07 -7.50 -14.89
N SER A 43 5.49 -6.30 -15.06
CA SER A 43 5.48 -5.30 -14.00
C SER A 43 4.40 -4.24 -14.16
N THR A 44 4.05 -3.61 -13.05
CA THR A 44 3.20 -2.42 -13.00
C THR A 44 3.84 -1.37 -12.10
N CYS A 45 3.52 -0.11 -12.35
CA CYS A 45 3.95 1.00 -11.52
C CYS A 45 2.82 2.01 -11.34
N ILE A 46 2.69 2.56 -10.14
CA ILE A 46 1.72 3.61 -9.81
C ILE A 46 2.40 4.78 -9.14
N TYR A 47 1.84 5.98 -9.29
CA TYR A 47 2.02 7.04 -8.31
C TYR A 47 0.97 6.90 -7.20
N PHE A 48 1.42 7.03 -5.96
CA PHE A 48 0.57 7.03 -4.78
C PHE A 48 0.88 8.26 -3.92
N ILE A 49 -0.16 9.00 -3.55
CA ILE A 49 -0.03 10.14 -2.64
C ILE A 49 -0.83 9.86 -1.37
N LEU A 50 -0.17 10.01 -0.23
CA LEU A 50 -0.79 9.83 1.08
C LEU A 50 -0.74 11.15 1.85
N GLN A 51 -1.91 11.70 2.15
CA GLN A 51 -2.05 12.92 2.94
C GLN A 51 -2.01 12.62 4.44
N SER A 52 -1.51 13.58 5.22
CA SER A 52 -1.58 13.52 6.68
C SER A 52 -3.02 13.28 7.16
N GLY A 53 -3.18 12.38 8.13
CA GLY A 53 -4.48 11.96 8.65
C GLY A 53 -5.13 10.81 7.88
N SER A 54 -4.60 10.43 6.70
CA SER A 54 -4.98 9.22 5.98
C SER A 54 -3.98 8.10 6.22
N VAL A 55 -4.42 6.86 6.01
CA VAL A 55 -3.59 5.65 6.06
C VAL A 55 -3.85 4.78 4.84
N SER A 56 -2.82 4.10 4.37
CA SER A 56 -3.01 2.92 3.52
C SER A 56 -3.37 1.75 4.43
N CYS A 57 -4.60 1.22 4.30
CA CYS A 57 -5.07 0.15 5.17
C CYS A 57 -4.23 -1.11 4.98
N LEU A 58 -4.10 -1.94 6.03
CA LEU A 58 -3.43 -3.23 5.96
C LEU A 58 -4.03 -4.09 4.85
N HIS A 59 -3.15 -4.56 3.98
CA HIS A 59 -3.50 -5.42 2.88
C HIS A 59 -2.34 -6.35 2.57
N ARG A 60 -2.60 -7.34 1.74
CA ARG A 60 -1.61 -8.29 1.25
C ARG A 60 -1.75 -8.43 -0.25
N ILE A 61 -0.60 -8.53 -0.89
CA ILE A 61 -0.43 -8.86 -2.30
C ILE A 61 0.65 -9.94 -2.41
N PRO A 62 0.59 -10.85 -3.40
CA PRO A 62 1.57 -11.92 -3.53
C PRO A 62 2.88 -11.47 -4.20
N CYS A 63 2.88 -10.30 -4.86
CA CYS A 63 4.05 -9.76 -5.56
C CYS A 63 4.96 -8.94 -4.65
N ALA A 64 6.25 -8.88 -5.00
CA ALA A 64 7.15 -7.93 -4.39
C ALA A 64 6.76 -6.51 -4.81
N GLU A 65 6.68 -5.62 -3.84
CA GLU A 65 6.35 -4.21 -4.05
C GLU A 65 7.51 -3.32 -3.58
N ILE A 66 8.02 -2.49 -4.49
CA ILE A 66 9.12 -1.56 -4.23
C ILE A 66 8.57 -0.14 -4.15
N TRP A 67 8.90 0.55 -3.05
CA TRP A 67 8.45 1.90 -2.75
C TRP A 67 9.56 2.91 -3.04
N HIS A 68 9.27 3.88 -3.91
CA HIS A 68 10.19 4.92 -4.37
C HIS A 68 9.77 6.28 -3.81
N PHE A 69 10.47 6.77 -2.78
CA PHE A 69 10.19 8.10 -2.25
C PHE A 69 10.48 9.18 -3.31
N SER A 70 9.48 10.03 -3.59
CA SER A 70 9.58 11.08 -4.61
C SER A 70 9.56 12.49 -4.01
N LEU A 71 8.58 12.78 -3.12
CA LEU A 71 8.40 14.12 -2.56
C LEU A 71 7.62 14.09 -1.24
N GLY A 72 7.85 15.09 -0.40
CA GLY A 72 7.07 15.33 0.81
C GLY A 72 7.78 14.81 2.06
N GLU A 73 7.02 14.15 2.92
CA GLU A 73 7.49 13.62 4.20
C GLU A 73 7.68 12.11 4.16
N PRO A 74 8.52 11.53 5.04
CA PRO A 74 8.71 10.08 5.08
C PRO A 74 7.43 9.34 5.46
N LEU A 75 7.25 8.14 4.91
CA LEU A 75 6.21 7.20 5.33
C LEU A 75 6.74 6.29 6.44
N THR A 76 5.84 5.92 7.36
CA THR A 76 6.05 4.80 8.27
C THR A 76 5.43 3.56 7.64
N MET A 77 6.26 2.60 7.25
CA MET A 77 5.82 1.29 6.77
C MET A 77 5.65 0.34 7.94
N ILE A 78 4.48 -0.30 8.03
CA ILE A 78 4.16 -1.26 9.09
C ILE A 78 3.89 -2.60 8.42
N GLU A 79 4.71 -3.59 8.76
CA GLU A 79 4.58 -4.96 8.28
C GLU A 79 4.23 -5.88 9.45
N LEU A 80 3.31 -6.80 9.22
CA LEU A 80 2.94 -7.85 10.18
C LEU A 80 3.46 -9.18 9.64
N ASP A 81 4.58 -9.66 10.19
CA ASP A 81 5.27 -10.89 9.71
C ASP A 81 4.84 -12.17 10.48
N GLY A 82 3.84 -12.05 11.36
CA GLY A 82 3.33 -13.14 12.17
C GLY A 82 4.23 -13.53 13.35
N LYS A 83 5.30 -12.78 13.63
CA LYS A 83 6.11 -12.92 14.84
C LYS A 83 5.74 -11.81 15.83
N ASP A 84 5.69 -12.16 17.10
CA ASP A 84 5.57 -11.17 18.16
C ASP A 84 6.89 -10.37 18.24
N GLY A 85 6.80 -9.04 18.08
CA GLY A 85 7.95 -8.13 18.16
C GLY A 85 7.65 -6.92 19.05
N ASP A 86 8.67 -6.30 19.65
CA ASP A 86 8.47 -5.15 20.57
C ASP A 86 8.18 -3.81 19.84
N GLY A 87 7.46 -3.87 18.72
CA GLY A 87 7.17 -2.71 17.88
C GLY A 87 6.00 -1.88 18.42
N GLY A 88 6.30 -0.68 18.92
CA GLY A 88 5.30 0.34 19.25
C GLY A 88 5.24 1.41 18.17
N VAL A 89 4.03 1.71 17.66
CA VAL A 89 3.78 2.87 16.78
C VAL A 89 2.91 3.86 17.54
N THR A 90 3.39 5.10 17.67
CA THR A 90 2.61 6.20 18.24
C THR A 90 2.03 7.07 17.13
N ARG A 91 0.76 7.47 17.30
CA ARG A 91 0.13 8.41 16.39
C ARG A 91 0.74 9.78 16.60
N ALA A 92 1.27 10.38 15.54
CA ALA A 92 1.74 11.76 15.56
C ALA A 92 0.55 12.74 15.71
N GLU A 93 0.83 13.94 16.20
CA GLU A 93 -0.16 15.00 16.27
C GLU A 93 -0.79 15.29 14.89
N PRO A 94 -2.08 15.65 14.83
CA PRO A 94 -2.73 15.99 13.57
C PRO A 94 -2.04 17.16 12.87
N ARG A 95 -1.84 17.03 11.56
CA ARG A 95 -1.24 18.05 10.69
C ARG A 95 -2.09 18.28 9.45
N GLY A 96 -2.01 19.47 8.87
CA GLY A 96 -2.81 19.86 7.70
C GLY A 96 -2.55 18.98 6.47
N PRO A 97 -3.56 18.29 5.91
CA PRO A 97 -3.40 17.28 4.86
C PRO A 97 -2.90 17.84 3.51
N GLU A 98 -3.12 19.13 3.26
CA GLU A 98 -2.65 19.78 2.03
C GLU A 98 -1.16 20.11 2.08
N ALA A 99 -0.62 20.44 3.26
CA ALA A 99 0.78 20.81 3.43
C ALA A 99 1.68 19.62 3.80
N HIS A 100 1.10 18.56 4.36
CA HIS A 100 1.81 17.39 4.85
C HIS A 100 1.31 16.14 4.14
N TYR A 101 2.15 15.59 3.26
CA TYR A 101 1.88 14.41 2.45
C TYR A 101 3.17 13.67 2.12
N SER A 102 3.04 12.45 1.59
CA SER A 102 4.11 11.73 0.92
C SER A 102 3.66 11.33 -0.47
N LEU A 103 4.47 11.66 -1.49
CA LEU A 103 4.34 11.15 -2.85
C LEU A 103 5.39 10.06 -3.05
N VAL A 104 4.93 8.89 -3.46
CA VAL A 104 5.77 7.74 -3.74
C VAL A 104 5.38 7.12 -5.08
N GLY A 105 6.34 6.41 -5.68
CA GLY A 105 6.06 5.42 -6.73
C GLY A 105 6.01 4.03 -6.11
N CYS A 106 5.06 3.19 -6.52
CA CYS A 106 5.02 1.78 -6.10
C CYS A 106 5.15 0.91 -7.34
N THR A 107 6.15 0.03 -7.36
CA THR A 107 6.39 -0.90 -8.47
C THR A 107 6.15 -2.33 -8.01
N CYS A 108 5.28 -3.06 -8.70
CA CYS A 108 5.05 -4.48 -8.47
C CYS A 108 5.71 -5.32 -9.56
N ALA A 109 6.49 -6.32 -9.16
CA ALA A 109 7.07 -7.32 -10.05
C ALA A 109 6.97 -8.72 -9.41
N PRO A 110 6.24 -9.67 -10.01
CA PRO A 110 5.38 -9.53 -11.19
C PRO A 110 4.25 -8.50 -11.05
N ALA A 111 3.59 -8.13 -12.16
CA ALA A 111 2.55 -7.10 -12.17
C ALA A 111 1.44 -7.33 -11.13
N PHE A 112 0.95 -6.22 -10.56
CA PHE A 112 -0.19 -6.20 -9.65
C PHE A 112 -1.47 -6.71 -10.33
N GLN A 113 -2.29 -7.43 -9.56
CA GLN A 113 -3.59 -7.95 -9.98
C GLN A 113 -4.61 -7.81 -8.85
N PHE A 114 -5.73 -7.12 -9.11
CA PHE A 114 -6.77 -6.88 -8.11
C PHE A 114 -7.41 -8.16 -7.59
N GLN A 115 -7.46 -9.23 -8.38
CA GLN A 115 -8.03 -10.53 -8.00
C GLN A 115 -7.27 -11.19 -6.83
N GLU A 116 -6.05 -10.71 -6.54
CA GLU A 116 -5.18 -11.22 -5.48
C GLU A 116 -4.86 -10.18 -4.42
N PHE A 117 -5.46 -9.00 -4.52
CA PHE A 117 -5.42 -8.01 -3.47
C PHE A 117 -6.36 -8.44 -2.34
N GLU A 118 -5.80 -8.60 -1.15
CA GLU A 118 -6.55 -9.01 0.03
C GLU A 118 -6.49 -7.90 1.07
N LEU A 119 -7.62 -7.26 1.36
CA LEU A 119 -7.72 -6.27 2.44
C LEU A 119 -7.86 -7.00 3.79
N ALA A 120 -7.12 -6.54 4.80
CA ALA A 120 -7.19 -7.12 6.13
C ALA A 120 -8.55 -6.87 6.79
N LYS A 121 -9.11 -7.91 7.42
CA LYS A 121 -10.32 -7.80 8.24
C LYS A 121 -9.94 -7.51 9.69
N ARG A 122 -10.51 -6.44 10.25
CA ARG A 122 -10.16 -5.99 11.60
C ARG A 122 -10.42 -7.08 12.63
N SER A 123 -11.60 -7.72 12.60
CA SER A 123 -11.98 -8.75 13.57
C SER A 123 -10.99 -9.92 13.60
N GLU A 124 -10.58 -10.43 12.43
CA GLU A 124 -9.66 -11.56 12.30
C GLU A 124 -8.25 -11.23 12.83
N PHE A 125 -7.73 -10.05 12.47
CA PHE A 125 -6.40 -9.63 12.92
C PHE A 125 -6.38 -9.27 14.40
N VAL A 126 -7.40 -8.60 14.93
CA VAL A 126 -7.50 -8.32 16.36
C VAL A 126 -7.58 -9.61 17.18
N ALA A 127 -8.28 -10.64 16.70
CA ALA A 127 -8.34 -11.93 17.37
C ALA A 127 -6.99 -12.66 17.37
N SER A 128 -6.24 -12.56 16.28
CA SER A 128 -4.93 -13.22 16.13
C SER A 128 -3.80 -12.48 16.84
N PHE A 129 -3.92 -11.15 16.98
CA PHE A 129 -2.90 -10.25 17.47
C PHE A 129 -3.47 -9.26 18.50
N PRO A 130 -4.03 -9.74 19.64
CA PRO A 130 -4.79 -8.90 20.57
C PRO A 130 -3.95 -7.79 21.20
N TYR A 131 -2.64 -8.01 21.39
CA TYR A 131 -1.70 -7.01 21.90
C TYR A 131 -1.62 -5.77 20.99
N TYR A 132 -1.68 -5.97 19.67
CA TYR A 132 -1.61 -4.89 18.67
C TYR A 132 -2.98 -4.35 18.25
N LYS A 133 -4.05 -4.65 19.01
CA LYS A 133 -5.41 -4.18 18.71
C LYS A 133 -5.49 -2.68 18.38
N PRO A 134 -4.82 -1.75 19.10
CA PRO A 134 -4.89 -0.33 18.77
C PRO A 134 -4.38 -0.02 17.36
N ILE A 135 -3.21 -0.53 16.98
CA ILE A 135 -2.61 -0.25 15.66
C ILE A 135 -3.34 -0.98 14.54
N ILE A 136 -3.79 -2.22 14.76
CA ILE A 136 -4.63 -2.95 13.80
C ILE A 136 -5.93 -2.19 13.56
N SER A 137 -6.60 -1.71 14.62
CA SER A 137 -7.84 -0.94 14.47
C SER A 137 -7.63 0.37 13.72
N PHE A 138 -6.46 0.99 13.87
CA PHE A 138 -6.09 2.21 13.14
C PHE A 138 -5.81 1.95 11.65
N LEU A 139 -5.21 0.81 11.31
CA LEU A 139 -4.83 0.45 9.94
C LEU A 139 -5.84 -0.45 9.21
N THR A 140 -7.02 -0.69 9.76
CA THR A 140 -8.07 -1.51 9.12
C THR A 140 -9.38 -0.75 9.07
N LEU A 141 -10.26 -1.11 8.14
CA LEU A 141 -11.64 -0.65 8.15
C LEU A 141 -12.46 -1.44 9.19
N PRO A 142 -13.53 -0.85 9.77
CA PRO A 142 -14.49 -1.61 10.57
C PRO A 142 -15.21 -2.64 9.70
N ASP A 143 -15.34 -3.86 10.21
CA ASP A 143 -16.09 -4.98 9.62
C ASP A 143 -17.33 -5.35 10.45
#